data_AF-E9GIL7-F1
#
_entry.id   AF-E9GIL7-F1
#
_cell.length_a   1.000
_cell.length_b   1.000
_cell.length_c   1.000
_cell.angle_alpha   90.00
_cell.angle_beta   90.00
_cell.angle_gamma   90.00
#
_symmetry.space_group_name_H-M   'P 1'
#
loop_
_entity.id
_entity.type
_entity.pdbx_description
1 polymer ?
#
loop_
_entity_poly.entity_id
_entity_poly.type
_entity_poly.pdbx_seq_one_letter_code
_entity_poly.pdbx_strand_id
1 'polypeptide(L)'
;MEYCGKSVTFDRKAVLGKGATAVVFSGHGATKMSLSIKRGELPKFNVREENTMKAIGHHENVIDCFGILKDCDFIYIILELCDATVEQYCQGIYKGIVPPDYQALYQMADGLHFIHSKNLAHRDVSTSNVLIKFTGDKVVLKIADFGVFLEICDATVEDFRRGEYKGKVPSDRSALFQMADELDHVHSKGFAHRNISSNNVLIKLTGDEAVMKISDFGVCKPASETKSFSMSDDGC
;
A
#
# COMPACT_ATOMS: atom_id res chain seq x y z
N MET A 1 6.26 -22.23 4.51
CA MET A 1 6.54 -21.49 3.26
C MET A 1 7.94 -20.90 3.35
N GLU A 2 8.64 -20.58 2.25
CA GLU A 2 10.02 -20.07 2.30
C GLU A 2 10.14 -18.68 1.68
N TYR A 3 10.80 -17.74 2.37
CA TYR A 3 11.17 -16.40 1.88
C TYR A 3 12.69 -16.23 1.94
N CYS A 4 13.35 -15.88 0.83
CA CYS A 4 14.81 -15.71 0.75
C CYS A 4 15.60 -16.89 1.38
N GLY A 5 15.14 -18.13 1.17
CA GLY A 5 15.75 -19.33 1.74
C GLY A 5 15.48 -19.56 3.24
N LYS A 6 14.55 -18.82 3.85
CA LYS A 6 14.15 -18.97 5.26
C LYS A 6 12.72 -19.47 5.38
N SER A 7 12.52 -20.54 6.14
CA SER A 7 11.19 -21.07 6.43
C SER A 7 10.38 -20.15 7.35
N VAL A 8 9.12 -19.90 6.99
CA VAL A 8 8.10 -19.26 7.83
C VAL A 8 6.99 -20.27 8.12
N THR A 9 6.58 -20.33 9.38
CA THR A 9 5.53 -21.22 9.90
C THR A 9 4.53 -20.41 10.72
N PHE A 10 3.25 -20.77 10.67
CA PHE A 10 2.22 -20.10 11.45
C PHE A 10 1.01 -21.02 11.67
N ASP A 11 0.31 -20.80 12.77
CA ASP A 11 -0.93 -21.51 13.07
C ASP A 11 -2.12 -20.70 12.56
N ARG A 12 -2.96 -21.33 11.73
CA ARG A 12 -4.20 -20.73 11.22
C ARG A 12 -5.24 -20.45 12.31
N LYS A 13 -5.04 -20.98 13.52
CA LYS A 13 -5.88 -20.68 14.69
C LYS A 13 -5.36 -19.49 15.49
N ALA A 14 -4.09 -19.11 15.34
CA ALA A 14 -3.47 -18.00 16.06
C ALA A 14 -3.75 -16.66 15.38
N VAL A 15 -5.03 -16.27 15.30
CA VAL A 15 -5.47 -15.02 14.67
C VAL A 15 -5.16 -13.83 15.58
N LEU A 16 -4.45 -12.85 15.04
CA LEU A 16 -4.15 -11.56 15.69
C LEU A 16 -5.19 -10.49 15.32
N GLY A 17 -5.73 -10.56 14.10
CA GLY A 17 -6.72 -9.60 13.62
C GLY A 17 -7.42 -10.06 12.35
N LYS A 18 -8.62 -9.52 12.12
CA LYS A 18 -9.41 -9.75 10.90
C LYS A 18 -9.81 -8.41 10.30
N GLY A 19 -9.29 -8.11 9.12
CA GLY A 19 -9.71 -6.96 8.33
C GLY A 19 -10.72 -7.38 7.25
N ALA A 20 -11.18 -6.41 6.46
CA ALA A 20 -12.11 -6.66 5.35
C ALA A 20 -11.48 -7.52 4.24
N THR A 21 -10.18 -7.38 4.00
CA THR A 21 -9.48 -7.97 2.85
C THR A 21 -8.41 -8.99 3.23
N ALA A 22 -8.06 -9.07 4.51
CA ALA A 22 -6.99 -9.93 5.00
C ALA A 22 -7.22 -10.40 6.44
N VAL A 23 -6.61 -11.53 6.78
CA VAL A 23 -6.55 -12.04 8.14
C VAL A 23 -5.09 -12.07 8.58
N VAL A 24 -4.83 -11.62 9.80
CA VAL A 24 -3.50 -11.52 10.38
C VAL A 24 -3.29 -12.64 11.39
N PHE A 25 -2.19 -13.37 11.28
CA PHE A 25 -1.84 -14.50 12.13
C PHE A 25 -0.49 -14.30 12.81
N SER A 26 -0.31 -14.89 13.99
CA SER A 26 1.00 -15.02 14.62
C SER A 26 1.78 -16.19 14.02
N GLY A 27 3.06 -15.99 13.77
CA GLY A 27 3.95 -17.02 13.23
C GLY A 27 5.39 -16.87 13.69
N HIS A 28 6.25 -17.76 13.18
CA HIS A 28 7.67 -17.78 13.49
C HIS A 28 8.50 -18.02 12.23
N GLY A 29 9.62 -17.31 12.13
CA GLY A 29 10.65 -17.54 11.12
C GLY A 29 11.61 -18.67 11.51
N ALA A 30 12.53 -19.01 10.59
CA ALA A 30 13.50 -20.11 10.74
C ALA A 30 14.34 -20.02 12.03
N THR A 31 14.62 -18.81 12.52
CA THR A 31 15.39 -18.54 13.73
C THR A 31 14.52 -18.42 14.99
N LYS A 32 13.28 -18.90 14.96
CA LYS A 32 12.24 -18.69 16.00
C LYS A 32 11.89 -17.22 16.27
N MET A 33 12.27 -16.32 15.38
CA MET A 33 11.82 -14.92 15.44
C MET A 33 10.31 -14.87 15.27
N SER A 34 9.61 -14.21 16.21
CA SER A 34 8.16 -14.02 16.15
C SER A 34 7.77 -13.03 15.05
N LEU A 35 6.70 -13.35 14.32
CA LEU A 35 6.25 -12.67 13.11
C LEU A 35 4.75 -12.44 13.12
N SER A 36 4.32 -11.38 12.43
CA SER A 36 2.93 -11.15 12.04
C SER A 36 2.76 -11.50 10.57
N ILE A 37 1.73 -12.27 10.21
CA ILE A 37 1.52 -12.78 8.86
C ILE A 37 0.15 -12.33 8.39
N LYS A 38 0.12 -11.30 7.53
CA LYS A 38 -1.10 -10.81 6.88
C LYS A 38 -1.36 -11.65 5.63
N ARG A 39 -2.41 -12.46 5.66
CA ARG A 39 -2.84 -13.30 4.53
C ARG A 39 -4.06 -12.69 3.85
N GLY A 40 -3.97 -12.46 2.56
CA GLY A 40 -5.10 -12.06 1.71
C GLY A 40 -5.35 -13.05 0.57
N GLU A 41 -6.57 -13.08 0.06
CA GLU A 41 -6.99 -13.88 -1.09
C GLU A 41 -6.51 -13.24 -2.42
N LEU A 42 -5.89 -14.04 -3.29
CA LEU A 42 -5.75 -13.69 -4.71
C LEU A 42 -7.09 -13.99 -5.41
N PRO A 43 -7.62 -13.15 -6.33
CA PRO A 43 -7.04 -11.95 -6.98
C PRO A 43 -7.43 -10.61 -6.33
N LYS A 44 -8.14 -10.64 -5.19
CA LYS A 44 -8.69 -9.43 -4.54
C LYS A 44 -7.61 -8.58 -3.85
N PHE A 45 -6.41 -9.11 -3.73
CA PHE A 45 -5.33 -8.45 -3.00
C PHE A 45 -4.74 -7.26 -3.75
N ASN A 46 -4.48 -6.18 -3.01
CA ASN A 46 -3.97 -4.94 -3.58
C ASN A 46 -2.48 -5.08 -3.95
N VAL A 47 -2.17 -5.21 -5.24
CA VAL A 47 -0.79 -5.25 -5.78
C VAL A 47 0.00 -3.99 -5.40
N ARG A 48 -0.67 -2.87 -5.17
CA ARG A 48 -0.03 -1.63 -4.71
C ARG A 48 0.55 -1.77 -3.31
N GLU A 49 -0.18 -2.42 -2.40
CA GLU A 49 0.28 -2.64 -1.02
C GLU A 49 1.59 -3.45 -1.03
N GLU A 50 1.66 -4.50 -1.85
CA GLU A 50 2.89 -5.28 -2.05
C GLU A 50 4.07 -4.41 -2.52
N ASN A 51 3.86 -3.59 -3.55
CA ASN A 51 4.91 -2.77 -4.13
C ASN A 51 5.39 -1.68 -3.16
N THR A 52 4.45 -1.04 -2.44
CA THR A 52 4.77 -0.02 -1.44
C THR A 52 5.58 -0.62 -0.29
N MET A 53 5.17 -1.78 0.23
CA MET A 53 5.89 -2.48 1.30
C MET A 53 7.32 -2.84 0.91
N LYS A 54 7.54 -3.27 -0.34
CA LYS A 54 8.88 -3.58 -0.85
C LYS A 54 9.76 -2.34 -1.01
N ALA A 55 9.16 -1.18 -1.30
CA ALA A 55 9.89 0.03 -1.68
C ALA A 55 10.12 1.04 -0.55
N ILE A 56 9.27 1.04 0.49
CA ILE A 56 9.25 2.12 1.48
C ILE A 56 10.52 2.17 2.35
N GLY A 57 11.15 1.02 2.60
CA GLY A 57 12.35 0.92 3.42
C GLY A 57 12.06 0.88 4.93
N HIS A 58 13.11 0.92 5.73
CA HIS A 58 13.03 0.79 7.18
C HIS A 58 12.92 2.15 7.88
N HIS A 59 12.05 2.22 8.88
CA HIS A 59 11.97 3.34 9.84
C HIS A 59 11.44 2.84 11.18
N GLU A 60 11.93 3.39 12.30
CA GLU A 60 11.56 2.91 13.65
C GLU A 60 10.04 2.97 13.88
N ASN A 61 9.40 4.06 13.45
CA ASN A 61 7.97 4.31 13.62
C ASN A 61 7.08 3.85 12.46
N VAL A 62 7.59 2.99 11.59
CA VAL A 62 6.84 2.36 10.50
C VAL A 62 7.00 0.84 10.63
N ILE A 63 5.94 0.08 10.34
CA ILE A 63 6.00 -1.38 10.43
C ILE A 63 6.94 -1.95 9.36
N ASP A 64 7.83 -2.85 9.79
CA ASP A 64 8.75 -3.50 8.85
C ASP A 64 8.08 -4.67 8.12
N CYS A 65 8.27 -4.69 6.80
CA CYS A 65 7.98 -5.85 5.97
C CYS A 65 9.26 -6.64 5.74
N PHE A 66 9.32 -7.85 6.30
CA PHE A 66 10.45 -8.74 6.12
C PHE A 66 10.38 -9.51 4.80
N GLY A 67 9.19 -9.71 4.24
CA GLY A 67 9.04 -10.41 2.99
C GLY A 67 7.62 -10.64 2.55
N ILE A 68 7.47 -11.10 1.31
CA ILE A 68 6.16 -11.38 0.70
C ILE A 68 6.23 -12.74 0.03
N LEU A 69 5.24 -13.57 0.33
CA LEU A 69 5.09 -14.93 -0.18
C LEU A 69 3.77 -15.07 -0.91
N LYS A 70 3.71 -15.99 -1.88
CA LYS A 70 2.52 -16.28 -2.65
C LYS A 70 2.40 -17.79 -2.84
N ASP A 71 1.17 -18.28 -2.76
CA ASP A 71 0.80 -19.60 -3.30
C ASP A 71 -0.30 -19.41 -4.36
N CYS A 72 -0.98 -20.49 -4.75
CA CYS A 72 -2.03 -20.45 -5.77
C CYS A 72 -3.24 -19.59 -5.37
N ASP A 73 -3.55 -19.50 -4.08
CA ASP A 73 -4.80 -18.91 -3.60
C ASP A 73 -4.58 -17.64 -2.77
N PHE A 74 -3.39 -17.49 -2.19
CA PHE A 74 -3.11 -16.48 -1.18
C PHE A 74 -1.78 -15.76 -1.40
N ILE A 75 -1.76 -14.52 -0.92
CA ILE A 75 -0.56 -13.74 -0.67
C ILE A 75 -0.38 -13.54 0.83
N TYR A 76 0.87 -13.62 1.27
CA TYR A 76 1.27 -13.51 2.65
C TYR A 76 2.32 -12.41 2.78
N ILE A 77 2.00 -11.34 3.51
CA ILE A 77 2.95 -10.31 3.89
C ILE A 77 3.50 -10.66 5.27
N ILE A 78 4.81 -10.84 5.32
CA ILE A 78 5.57 -11.19 6.52
C ILE A 78 6.02 -9.90 7.17
N LEU A 79 5.39 -9.57 8.28
CA LEU A 79 5.60 -8.34 9.01
C LEU A 79 6.27 -8.61 10.35
N GLU A 80 6.88 -7.57 10.87
CA GLU A 80 7.23 -7.47 12.28
C GLU A 80 6.01 -7.76 13.18
N LEU A 81 6.22 -8.53 14.25
CA LEU A 81 5.23 -8.71 15.30
C LEU A 81 5.23 -7.53 16.28
N CYS A 82 4.04 -7.01 16.57
CA CYS A 82 3.74 -6.00 17.57
C CYS A 82 2.76 -6.58 18.61
N ASP A 83 2.68 -5.95 19.78
CA ASP A 83 1.93 -6.47 20.94
C ASP A 83 0.44 -6.13 20.89
N ALA A 84 0.09 -4.94 20.39
CA ALA A 84 -1.29 -4.46 20.31
C ALA A 84 -1.45 -3.32 19.31
N THR A 85 -2.69 -2.89 19.07
CA THR A 85 -3.02 -1.60 18.42
C THR A 85 -3.29 -0.52 19.47
N VAL A 86 -3.18 0.75 19.09
CA VAL A 86 -3.62 1.88 19.93
C VAL A 86 -5.12 1.80 20.19
N GLU A 87 -5.91 1.31 19.23
CA GLU A 87 -7.35 1.05 19.45
C GLU A 87 -7.57 0.07 20.60
N GLN A 88 -6.83 -1.05 20.66
CA GLN A 88 -6.93 -2.02 21.76
C GLN A 88 -6.52 -1.42 23.10
N TYR A 89 -5.56 -0.49 23.12
CA TYR A 89 -5.23 0.27 24.33
C TYR A 89 -6.39 1.19 24.75
N CYS A 90 -6.95 1.96 23.83
CA CYS A 90 -8.09 2.85 24.10
C CYS A 90 -9.33 2.09 24.59
N GLN A 91 -9.53 0.86 24.11
CA GLN A 91 -10.62 -0.04 24.53
C GLN A 91 -10.33 -0.75 25.87
N GLY A 92 -9.15 -0.57 26.46
CA GLY A 92 -8.74 -1.24 27.71
C GLY A 92 -8.43 -2.73 27.57
N ILE A 93 -8.34 -3.23 26.33
CA ILE A 93 -7.97 -4.62 26.00
C ILE A 93 -6.47 -4.81 26.25
N TYR A 94 -5.65 -3.87 25.78
CA TYR A 94 -4.23 -3.84 26.06
C TYR A 94 -3.95 -3.05 27.36
N LYS A 95 -3.26 -3.70 28.29
CA LYS A 95 -2.90 -3.14 29.62
C LYS A 95 -1.39 -3.00 29.83
N GLY A 96 -0.61 -3.19 28.77
CA GLY A 96 0.83 -3.03 28.83
C GLY A 96 1.24 -1.56 28.84
N ILE A 97 2.55 -1.32 28.83
CA ILE A 97 3.12 0.03 28.86
C ILE A 97 2.87 0.71 27.51
N VAL A 98 2.57 2.00 27.56
CA VAL A 98 2.47 2.91 26.41
C VAL A 98 3.39 4.12 26.64
N PRO A 99 3.90 4.78 25.58
CA PRO A 99 4.69 5.97 25.75
C PRO A 99 3.83 7.14 26.27
N PRO A 100 4.41 8.12 26.98
CA PRO A 100 3.73 9.37 27.30
C PRO A 100 3.22 10.08 26.05
N ASP A 101 2.13 10.84 26.16
CA ASP A 101 1.43 11.47 25.02
C ASP A 101 2.36 12.26 24.09
N TYR A 102 3.26 13.08 24.64
CA TYR A 102 4.19 13.87 23.82
C TYR A 102 5.14 12.98 23.00
N GLN A 103 5.57 11.85 23.56
CA GLN A 103 6.46 10.91 22.90
C GLN A 103 5.68 10.08 21.87
N ALA A 104 4.43 9.72 22.17
CA ALA A 104 3.54 9.09 21.21
C ALA A 104 3.32 9.99 19.98
N LEU A 105 3.01 11.27 20.18
CA LEU A 105 2.83 12.26 19.12
C LEU A 105 4.10 12.45 18.28
N TYR A 106 5.26 12.53 18.94
CA TYR A 106 6.54 12.63 18.24
C TYR A 106 6.80 11.42 17.34
N GLN A 107 6.65 10.19 17.87
CA GLN A 107 6.84 8.95 17.12
C GLN A 107 5.90 8.85 15.91
N MET A 108 4.63 9.24 16.10
CA MET A 108 3.65 9.28 15.01
C MET A 108 4.02 10.31 13.94
N ALA A 109 4.43 11.51 14.35
CA ALA A 109 4.86 12.55 13.42
C ALA A 109 6.13 12.15 12.65
N ASP A 110 7.08 11.49 13.31
CA ASP A 110 8.34 11.04 12.70
C ASP A 110 8.11 9.93 11.67
N GLY A 111 7.27 8.93 12.01
CA GLY A 111 6.87 7.89 11.05
C GLY A 111 6.12 8.46 9.84
N LEU A 112 5.22 9.43 10.03
CA LEU A 112 4.52 10.10 8.93
C LEU A 112 5.47 10.95 8.10
N HIS A 113 6.40 11.66 8.73
CA HIS A 113 7.43 12.42 8.02
C HIS A 113 8.25 11.50 7.11
N PHE A 114 8.68 10.34 7.62
CA PHE A 114 9.36 9.34 6.80
C PHE A 114 8.51 8.86 5.62
N ILE A 115 7.25 8.50 5.84
CA ILE A 115 6.32 8.09 4.77
C ILE A 115 6.21 9.19 3.70
N HIS A 116 6.03 10.44 4.12
CA HIS A 116 5.92 11.59 3.22
C HIS A 116 7.24 11.84 2.46
N SER A 117 8.40 11.62 3.09
CA SER A 117 9.72 11.72 2.42
C SER A 117 9.87 10.73 1.25
N LYS A 118 9.08 9.65 1.25
CA LYS A 118 9.00 8.67 0.14
C LYS A 118 7.98 9.05 -0.93
N ASN A 119 7.42 10.27 -0.87
CA ASN A 119 6.31 10.76 -1.70
C ASN A 119 5.06 9.89 -1.59
N LEU A 120 4.80 9.35 -0.40
CA LEU A 120 3.65 8.51 -0.12
C LEU A 120 2.75 9.20 0.90
N ALA A 121 1.43 9.06 0.76
CA ALA A 121 0.46 9.43 1.78
C ALA A 121 -0.26 8.17 2.27
N HIS A 122 -0.30 7.98 3.59
CA HIS A 122 -0.92 6.81 4.21
C HIS A 122 -2.45 6.80 4.04
N ARG A 123 -3.10 7.97 4.18
CA ARG A 123 -4.55 8.19 4.01
C ARG A 123 -5.52 7.43 4.94
N ASP A 124 -5.02 6.57 5.80
CA ASP A 124 -5.81 5.84 6.81
C ASP A 124 -5.05 5.73 8.13
N VAL A 125 -4.59 6.88 8.62
CA VAL A 125 -3.95 6.98 9.94
C VAL A 125 -5.07 6.96 10.99
N SER A 126 -5.36 5.77 11.50
CA SER A 126 -6.37 5.52 12.53
C SER A 126 -5.76 4.78 13.71
N THR A 127 -6.44 4.75 14.86
CA THR A 127 -5.97 4.03 16.06
C THR A 127 -5.83 2.52 15.84
N SER A 128 -6.57 1.96 14.87
CA SER A 128 -6.46 0.55 14.47
C SER A 128 -5.19 0.25 13.65
N ASN A 129 -4.63 1.28 13.00
CA ASN A 129 -3.45 1.19 12.12
C ASN A 129 -2.17 1.71 12.79
N VAL A 130 -2.22 2.05 14.08
CA VAL A 130 -1.04 2.32 14.89
C VAL A 130 -0.80 1.17 15.84
N LEU A 131 0.32 0.49 15.66
CA LEU A 131 0.73 -0.66 16.44
C LEU A 131 1.64 -0.22 17.59
N ILE A 132 1.55 -0.93 18.70
CA ILE A 132 2.36 -0.77 19.90
C ILE A 132 3.31 -1.95 19.97
N LYS A 133 4.61 -1.67 20.11
CA LYS A 133 5.63 -2.68 20.34
C LYS A 133 6.45 -2.37 21.57
N PHE A 134 6.59 -3.36 22.45
CA PHE A 134 7.46 -3.32 23.61
C PHE A 134 8.72 -4.15 23.34
N THR A 135 9.89 -3.51 23.46
CA THR A 135 11.19 -4.16 23.27
C THR A 135 11.89 -4.51 24.58
N GLY A 136 11.16 -4.54 25.70
CA GLY A 136 11.67 -4.84 27.04
C GLY A 136 11.99 -3.59 27.87
N ASP A 137 12.53 -2.54 27.25
CA ASP A 137 12.89 -1.28 27.90
C ASP A 137 12.22 -0.06 27.25
N LYS A 138 11.82 -0.17 25.98
CA LYS A 138 11.21 0.90 25.19
C LYS A 138 9.86 0.45 24.63
N VAL A 139 8.94 1.41 24.52
CA VAL A 139 7.71 1.26 23.74
C VAL A 139 7.82 2.09 22.47
N VAL A 140 7.60 1.45 21.33
CA VAL A 140 7.65 2.03 19.99
C VAL A 140 6.28 1.93 19.34
N LEU A 141 5.78 3.05 18.82
CA LEU A 141 4.61 3.12 17.97
C LEU A 141 5.02 2.92 16.52
N LYS A 142 4.28 2.07 15.79
CA LYS A 142 4.54 1.72 14.40
C LYS A 142 3.30 1.92 13.56
N ILE A 143 3.42 2.78 12.56
CA ILE A 143 2.36 2.99 11.56
C ILE A 143 2.29 1.77 10.64
N ALA A 144 1.09 1.22 10.45
CA ALA A 144 0.83 0.00 9.72
C ALA A 144 -0.37 0.11 8.78
N ASP A 145 -0.54 -0.92 7.94
CA ASP A 145 -1.58 -1.06 6.92
C ASP A 145 -1.45 -0.11 5.72
N PHE A 146 -0.75 -0.59 4.70
CA PHE A 146 -0.43 0.18 3.48
C PHE A 146 -1.48 0.00 2.37
N GLY A 147 -2.63 -0.59 2.69
CA GLY A 147 -3.67 -0.95 1.73
C GLY A 147 -4.27 0.22 0.95
N VAL A 148 -4.10 1.47 1.42
CA VAL A 148 -4.67 2.69 0.81
C VAL A 148 -3.63 3.75 0.45
N PHE A 149 -2.35 3.41 0.47
CA PHE A 149 -1.29 4.38 0.18
C PHE A 149 -1.47 4.95 -1.22
N LEU A 150 -1.43 6.28 -1.33
CA LEU A 150 -1.29 6.97 -2.60
C LEU A 150 0.12 7.53 -2.74
N GLU A 151 0.60 7.58 -3.98
CA GLU A 151 1.69 8.50 -4.27
C GLU A 151 1.14 9.91 -4.13
N ILE A 152 1.85 10.78 -3.41
CA ILE A 152 1.47 12.19 -3.30
C ILE A 152 1.70 12.82 -4.66
N CYS A 153 0.62 13.33 -5.24
CA CYS A 153 0.59 14.09 -6.47
C CYS A 153 0.07 15.49 -6.16
N ASP A 154 0.55 16.49 -6.90
CA ASP A 154 0.23 17.89 -6.68
C ASP A 154 -1.20 18.24 -7.10
N ALA A 155 -1.75 17.53 -8.10
CA ALA A 155 -3.11 17.72 -8.58
C ALA A 155 -3.57 16.56 -9.49
N THR A 156 -4.84 16.54 -9.87
CA THR A 156 -5.35 15.80 -11.03
C THR A 156 -5.41 16.68 -12.28
N VAL A 157 -5.55 16.06 -13.46
CA VAL A 157 -5.81 16.79 -14.72
C VAL A 157 -7.17 17.50 -14.65
N GLU A 158 -8.14 16.94 -13.93
CA GLU A 158 -9.42 17.61 -13.69
C GLU A 158 -9.25 18.91 -12.87
N ASP A 159 -8.42 18.90 -11.82
CA ASP A 159 -8.16 20.09 -10.99
C ASP A 159 -7.48 21.19 -11.81
N PHE A 160 -6.57 20.82 -12.73
CA PHE A 160 -6.00 21.76 -13.70
C PHE A 160 -7.07 22.31 -14.65
N ARG A 161 -7.92 21.43 -15.21
CA ARG A 161 -9.01 21.81 -16.13
C ARG A 161 -10.02 22.77 -15.47
N ARG A 162 -10.28 22.60 -14.17
CA ARG A 162 -11.15 23.47 -13.37
C ARG A 162 -10.47 24.75 -12.89
N GLY A 163 -9.15 24.88 -13.10
CA GLY A 163 -8.36 26.03 -12.64
C GLY A 163 -8.08 26.04 -11.14
N GLU A 164 -8.35 24.92 -10.45
CA GLU A 164 -8.09 24.72 -9.02
C GLU A 164 -6.60 24.48 -8.77
N TYR A 165 -5.90 23.89 -9.74
CA TYR A 165 -4.43 23.81 -9.78
C TYR A 165 -3.85 24.80 -10.80
N LYS A 166 -2.90 25.64 -10.34
CA LYS A 166 -2.20 26.65 -11.16
C LYS A 166 -0.70 26.42 -11.25
N GLY A 167 -0.23 25.26 -10.78
CA GLY A 167 1.18 24.88 -10.82
C GLY A 167 1.63 24.50 -12.23
N LYS A 168 2.90 24.10 -12.34
CA LYS A 168 3.50 23.72 -13.62
C LYS A 168 2.90 22.40 -14.11
N VAL A 169 2.54 22.34 -15.38
CA VAL A 169 2.09 21.13 -16.06
C VAL A 169 3.06 20.80 -17.20
N PRO A 170 3.20 19.52 -17.60
CA PRO A 170 4.01 19.17 -18.76
C PRO A 170 3.44 19.80 -20.03
N SER A 171 4.28 20.03 -21.03
CA SER A 171 3.80 20.44 -22.36
C SER A 171 2.88 19.37 -22.95
N ASP A 172 1.94 19.76 -23.81
CA ASP A 172 0.97 18.83 -24.43
C ASP A 172 1.64 17.60 -25.04
N ARG A 173 2.77 17.80 -25.75
CA ARG A 173 3.56 16.71 -26.34
C ARG A 173 4.15 15.78 -25.28
N SER A 174 4.65 16.33 -24.18
CA SER A 174 5.24 15.56 -23.08
C SER A 174 4.16 14.79 -22.32
N ALA A 175 3.02 15.42 -22.04
CA ALA A 175 1.88 14.78 -21.39
C ALA A 175 1.34 13.61 -22.23
N LEU A 176 1.15 13.80 -23.53
CA LEU A 176 0.71 12.74 -24.45
C LEU A 176 1.68 11.56 -24.49
N PHE A 177 2.98 11.83 -24.56
CA PHE A 177 4.00 10.79 -24.58
C PHE A 177 4.00 9.99 -23.27
N GLN A 178 3.99 10.66 -22.12
CA GLN A 178 3.97 10.01 -20.80
C GLN A 178 2.72 9.16 -20.59
N MET A 179 1.55 9.66 -21.00
CA MET A 179 0.31 8.89 -20.90
C MET A 179 0.32 7.65 -21.80
N ALA A 180 0.83 7.76 -23.03
CA ALA A 180 0.93 6.64 -23.95
C ALA A 180 1.94 5.59 -23.47
N ASP A 181 3.10 6.02 -22.98
CA ASP A 181 4.15 5.15 -22.42
C ASP A 181 3.65 4.38 -21.19
N GLU A 182 2.93 5.05 -20.29
CA GLU A 182 2.40 4.39 -19.09
C GLU A 182 1.26 3.41 -19.40
N LEU A 183 0.44 3.69 -20.42
CA LEU A 183 -0.55 2.74 -20.93
C LEU A 183 0.10 1.53 -21.59
N ASP A 184 1.13 1.75 -22.42
CA ASP A 184 1.89 0.66 -23.06
C ASP A 184 2.56 -0.24 -22.02
N HIS A 185 3.16 0.34 -20.98
CA HIS A 185 3.75 -0.40 -19.86
C HIS A 185 2.72 -1.29 -19.15
N VAL A 186 1.53 -0.77 -18.86
CA VAL A 186 0.45 -1.55 -18.22
C VAL A 186 -0.05 -2.67 -19.14
N HIS A 187 -0.18 -2.39 -20.44
CA HIS A 187 -0.57 -3.37 -21.45
C HIS A 187 0.49 -4.47 -21.61
N SER A 188 1.78 -4.13 -21.58
CA SER A 188 2.89 -5.08 -21.67
C SER A 188 2.87 -6.10 -20.52
N LYS A 189 2.28 -5.72 -19.38
CA LYS A 189 2.07 -6.59 -18.21
C LYS A 189 0.77 -7.38 -18.26
N GLY A 190 0.01 -7.28 -19.36
CA GLY A 190 -1.22 -8.04 -19.59
C GLY A 190 -2.47 -7.46 -18.93
N PHE A 191 -2.44 -6.20 -18.49
CA PHE A 191 -3.59 -5.52 -17.87
C PHE A 191 -4.19 -4.50 -18.83
N ALA A 192 -5.51 -4.37 -18.84
CA ALA A 192 -6.22 -3.30 -19.55
C ALA A 192 -6.80 -2.30 -18.54
N HIS A 193 -6.47 -1.01 -18.70
CA HIS A 193 -7.01 0.07 -17.85
C HIS A 193 -8.40 0.47 -18.32
N ARG A 194 -9.45 0.10 -17.57
CA ARG A 194 -10.86 0.32 -17.99
C ARG A 194 -11.47 1.65 -17.54
N ASN A 195 -10.78 2.40 -16.67
CA ASN A 195 -11.28 3.66 -16.10
C ASN A 195 -10.30 4.82 -16.31
N ILE A 196 -9.94 5.07 -17.57
CA ILE A 196 -9.12 6.25 -17.93
C ILE A 196 -10.04 7.47 -17.95
N SER A 197 -9.96 8.31 -16.93
CA SER A 197 -10.69 9.57 -16.84
C SER A 197 -9.75 10.70 -16.37
N SER A 198 -10.08 11.97 -16.64
CA SER A 198 -9.27 13.12 -16.20
C SER A 198 -9.08 13.18 -14.69
N ASN A 199 -9.99 12.59 -13.91
CA ASN A 199 -9.89 12.48 -12.46
C ASN A 199 -8.83 11.46 -12.01
N ASN A 200 -8.50 10.50 -12.89
CA ASN A 200 -7.56 9.42 -12.61
C ASN A 200 -6.17 9.67 -13.20
N VAL A 201 -5.98 10.80 -13.89
CA VAL A 201 -4.66 11.26 -14.35
C VAL A 201 -4.16 12.31 -13.36
N LEU A 202 -3.07 12.00 -12.68
CA LEU A 202 -2.43 12.79 -11.64
C LEU A 202 -1.24 13.55 -12.21
N ILE A 203 -0.96 14.72 -11.65
CA ILE A 203 0.16 15.60 -11.97
C ILE A 203 1.09 15.61 -10.76
N LYS A 204 2.37 15.30 -10.99
CA LYS A 204 3.42 15.34 -9.97
C LYS A 204 4.58 16.22 -10.41
N LEU A 205 5.00 17.15 -9.56
CA LEU A 205 6.20 17.96 -9.71
C LEU A 205 7.42 17.20 -9.18
N THR A 206 8.45 17.10 -10.00
CA THR A 206 9.75 16.50 -9.66
C THR A 206 10.85 17.51 -10.02
N GLY A 207 11.25 18.32 -9.03
CA GLY A 207 12.13 19.47 -9.28
C GLY A 207 11.42 20.52 -10.15
N ASP A 208 12.04 20.91 -11.26
CA ASP A 208 11.46 21.84 -12.23
C ASP A 208 10.59 21.16 -13.30
N GLU A 209 10.43 19.83 -13.27
CA GLU A 209 9.66 19.09 -14.27
C GLU A 209 8.32 18.61 -13.72
N ALA A 210 7.30 18.61 -14.58
CA ALA A 210 5.97 18.08 -14.26
C ALA A 210 5.77 16.75 -15.00
N VAL A 211 5.27 15.75 -14.28
CA VAL A 211 5.08 14.38 -14.75
C VAL A 211 3.61 13.98 -14.59
N MET A 212 3.04 13.34 -15.59
CA MET A 212 1.70 12.75 -15.56
C MET A 212 1.78 11.31 -15.05
N LYS A 213 0.85 10.91 -14.19
CA LYS A 213 0.73 9.56 -13.66
C LYS A 213 -0.71 9.07 -13.75
N ILE A 214 -0.90 7.82 -14.16
CA ILE A 214 -2.24 7.22 -14.15
C ILE A 214 -2.48 6.54 -12.79
N SER A 215 -3.67 6.73 -12.24
CA SER A 215 -4.10 6.16 -10.96
C SER A 215 -5.41 5.37 -11.12
N ASP A 216 -5.85 4.71 -10.04
CA ASP A 216 -7.07 3.88 -10.01
C ASP A 216 -6.99 2.57 -10.81
N PHE A 217 -5.94 1.79 -10.55
CA PHE A 217 -5.77 0.43 -11.09
C PHE A 217 -6.74 -0.62 -10.50
N GLY A 218 -7.63 -0.24 -9.58
CA GLY A 218 -8.56 -1.15 -8.89
C GLY A 218 -9.61 -1.80 -9.81
N VAL A 219 -9.72 -1.32 -11.04
CA VAL A 219 -10.61 -1.83 -12.11
C VAL A 219 -9.85 -2.42 -13.30
N CYS A 220 -8.52 -2.55 -13.20
CA CYS A 220 -7.71 -3.21 -14.21
C CYS A 220 -8.04 -4.71 -14.25
N LYS A 221 -8.29 -5.23 -15.45
CA LYS A 221 -8.52 -6.66 -15.68
C LYS A 221 -7.43 -7.25 -16.58
N PRO A 222 -7.09 -8.55 -16.42
CA PRO A 222 -6.28 -9.26 -17.40
C PRO A 222 -6.88 -9.06 -18.79
N ALA A 223 -6.06 -8.72 -19.78
CA ALA A 223 -6.50 -8.49 -21.14
C ALA A 223 -7.22 -9.73 -21.74
N SER A 224 -6.88 -10.92 -21.25
CA SER A 224 -7.51 -12.21 -21.60
C SER A 224 -8.97 -12.36 -21.15
N GLU A 225 -9.48 -11.57 -20.19
CA GLU A 225 -10.89 -11.58 -19.77
C GLU A 225 -11.79 -10.65 -20.61
N THR A 226 -11.21 -9.90 -21.53
CA THR A 226 -11.97 -9.04 -22.45
C THR A 226 -12.51 -9.92 -23.57
N LYS A 227 -13.71 -10.50 -23.37
CA LYS A 227 -14.44 -11.18 -24.45
C LYS A 227 -14.43 -10.27 -25.68
N SER A 228 -13.92 -10.81 -26.78
CA SER A 228 -13.95 -10.20 -28.10
C SER A 228 -15.37 -9.74 -28.41
N PHE A 229 -15.58 -8.43 -28.53
CA PHE A 229 -16.72 -7.93 -29.27
C PHE A 229 -16.43 -8.23 -30.74
N SER A 230 -17.07 -9.27 -31.27
CA SER A 230 -17.21 -9.42 -32.72
C SER A 230 -18.10 -8.27 -33.20
N MET A 231 -17.55 -7.39 -34.04
CA MET A 231 -18.39 -6.63 -34.97
C MET A 231 -19.11 -7.67 -35.83
N SER A 232 -20.42 -7.80 -35.68
CA SER A 232 -21.26 -8.33 -36.73
C SER A 232 -21.39 -7.24 -37.78
N ASP A 233 -20.74 -7.45 -38.92
CA ASP A 233 -21.10 -6.84 -40.18
C ASP A 233 -22.55 -7.21 -40.48
N ASP A 234 -23.48 -6.28 -40.24
CA ASP A 234 -24.77 -6.27 -40.92
C ASP A 234 -24.75 -5.11 -41.91
N GLY A 235 -24.15 -5.38 -43.07
CA GLY A 235 -24.35 -4.60 -44.28
C GLY A 235 -25.49 -5.20 -45.09
N CYS A 236 -26.63 -4.50 -45.13
CA CYS A 236 -27.35 -4.16 -46.36
C CYS A 236 -28.35 -3.04 -46.09
#